data_AF-A0A383BF38-F1
#
_entry.id   AF-A0A383BF38-F1
#
_cell.length_a   1.000
_cell.length_b   1.000
_cell.length_c   1.000
_cell.angle_alpha   90.00
_cell.angle_beta   90.00
_cell.angle_gamma   90.00
#
_symmetry.space_group_name_H-M   'P 1'
#
loop_
_entity.id
_entity.type
_entity.pdbx_description
1 polymer ?
#
loop_
_entity_poly.entity_id
_entity_poly.type
_entity_poly.pdbx_seq_one_letter_code
_entity_poly.pdbx_strand_id
1 'polypeptide(L)' 'MEGEVDVFKKGKYLSVYINTVKVNLQYSVLQDKYIGSMGELEFISQGPELLGRYR' A
#
# COMPACT_ATOMS: atom_id res chain seq x y z
N MET A 1 1.29 11.22 -1.44
CA MET A 1 1.24 10.49 -2.73
C MET A 1 -0.06 9.73 -2.76
N GLU A 2 -0.90 10.03 -3.73
CA GLU A 2 -2.14 9.30 -3.99
C GLU A 2 -1.79 8.16 -4.97
N GLY A 3 -2.18 6.94 -4.65
CA GLY A 3 -1.92 5.76 -5.47
C GLY A 3 -3.19 4.92 -5.55
N GLU A 4 -3.41 4.28 -6.69
CA GLU A 4 -4.60 3.46 -6.91
C GLU A 4 -4.38 2.08 -6.30
N VAL A 5 -5.35 1.59 -5.53
CA VAL A 5 -5.28 0.27 -4.89
C VAL A 5 -5.68 -0.78 -5.92
N ASP A 6 -4.77 -1.69 -6.23
CA ASP A 6 -5.06 -2.85 -7.08
C ASP A 6 -5.65 -3.98 -6.26
N VAL A 7 -4.89 -4.45 -5.26
CA VAL A 7 -5.29 -5.56 -4.39
C VAL A 7 -4.93 -5.23 -2.97
N PHE A 8 -5.89 -5.35 -2.07
CA PHE A 8 -5.65 -5.18 -0.64
C PHE A 8 -6.08 -6.41 0.13
N LYS A 9 -5.15 -6.98 0.90
CA LYS A 9 -5.42 -8.04 1.86
C LYS A 9 -4.92 -7.62 3.24
N LYS A 10 -5.86 -7.29 4.11
CA LYS A 10 -5.60 -6.83 5.48
C LYS A 10 -4.66 -7.80 6.21
N GLY A 11 -3.61 -7.26 6.82
CA GLY A 11 -2.59 -8.00 7.56
C GLY A 11 -1.71 -8.95 6.72
N LYS A 12 -1.75 -8.86 5.39
CA LYS A 12 -0.95 -9.72 4.50
C LYS A 12 -0.16 -8.93 3.47
N TYR A 13 -0.83 -8.31 2.51
CA TYR A 13 -0.17 -7.55 1.44
C TYR A 13 -1.10 -6.48 0.86
N LEU A 14 -0.50 -5.46 0.27
CA LEU A 14 -1.16 -4.35 -0.40
C LEU A 14 -0.41 -4.11 -1.71
N SER A 15 -1.11 -4.23 -2.84
CA SER A 15 -0.61 -3.88 -4.15
C SER A 15 -1.23 -2.56 -4.57
N VAL A 16 -0.39 -1.59 -4.91
CA VAL A 16 -0.81 -0.26 -5.35
C VAL A 16 -0.14 0.08 -6.67
N TYR A 17 -0.88 0.76 -7.54
CA TYR A 17 -0.34 1.42 -8.72
C TYR A 17 0.01 2.86 -8.36
N ILE A 18 1.29 3.18 -8.51
CA ILE A 18 1.79 4.55 -8.37
C ILE A 18 2.19 4.99 -9.78
N ASN A 19 1.44 5.95 -10.32
CA ASN A 19 1.49 6.34 -11.73
C ASN A 19 1.23 5.13 -12.66
N THR A 20 2.29 4.52 -13.21
CA THR A 20 2.22 3.37 -14.13
C THR A 20 2.89 2.12 -13.59
N VAL A 21 3.42 2.17 -12.37
CA VAL A 21 4.19 1.07 -11.79
C VAL A 21 3.43 0.41 -10.66
N LYS A 22 3.41 -0.92 -10.70
CA LYS A 22 2.84 -1.75 -9.63
C LYS A 22 3.85 -1.93 -8.52
N VAL A 23 3.54 -1.42 -7.34
CA VAL A 23 4.31 -1.63 -6.12
C VAL A 23 3.57 -2.65 -5.25
N ASN A 24 4.29 -3.68 -4.84
CA ASN A 24 3.77 -4.70 -3.93
C ASN A 24 4.35 -4.45 -2.54
N LEU A 25 3.49 -4.17 -1.58
CA LEU A 25 3.81 -3.93 -0.19
C LEU A 25 3.42 -5.17 0.62
N GLN A 26 4.32 -5.63 1.48
CA GLN A 26 4.07 -6.72 2.43
C GLN A 26 3.80 -6.16 3.82
N TYR A 27 2.84 -6.76 4.52
CA TYR A 27 2.55 -6.36 5.88
C TYR A 27 3.64 -6.85 6.84
N SER A 28 4.30 -5.91 7.50
CA SER A 28 5.26 -6.17 8.57
C SER A 28 4.57 -6.05 9.92
N VAL A 29 4.44 -7.18 10.62
CA VAL A 29 3.86 -7.25 11.98
C VAL A 29 4.70 -6.45 12.98
N LEU A 30 6.02 -6.39 12.78
CA LEU A 30 6.94 -5.67 13.66
C LEU A 30 6.70 -4.17 13.67
N GLN A 31 6.27 -3.61 12.54
CA GLN A 31 6.07 -2.17 12.37
C GLN A 31 4.59 -1.79 12.22
N ASP A 32 3.69 -2.77 12.20
CA ASP A 32 2.26 -2.63 11.90
C ASP A 32 2.00 -1.84 10.61
N LYS A 33 2.82 -2.08 9.57
CA LYS A 33 2.83 -1.30 8.32
C LYS A 33 3.07 -2.18 7.10
N TYR A 34 2.55 -1.74 5.98
CA TYR A 34 2.84 -2.29 4.66
C TYR A 34 4.11 -1.67 4.10
N ILE A 35 5.10 -2.50 3.82
CA ILE A 35 6.43 -2.07 3.36
C ILE A 35 6.73 -2.76 2.04
N GLY A 36 7.22 -2.01 1.07
CA GLY A 36 7.74 -2.55 -0.17
C GLY A 36 8.76 -1.60 -0.77
N SER A 37 9.58 -2.11 -1.68
CA SER A 37 10.63 -1.35 -2.32
C SER A 37 10.49 -1.38 -3.84
N MET A 38 10.92 -0.31 -4.48
CA MET A 38 11.01 -0.21 -5.94
C MET A 38 12.30 0.50 -6.29
N GLY A 39 13.31 -0.27 -6.72
CA GLY A 39 14.66 0.26 -6.90
C GLY A 39 15.26 0.73 -5.57
N GLU A 40 15.72 1.99 -5.53
CA GLU A 40 16.29 2.63 -4.34
C GLU A 40 15.23 3.33 -3.46
N LEU A 41 13.94 3.25 -3.83
CA LEU A 41 12.85 3.87 -3.07
C LEU A 41 12.13 2.85 -2.20
N GLU A 42 11.99 3.16 -0.91
CA GLU A 42 11.15 2.43 0.03
C GLU A 42 9.77 3.10 0.16
N PHE A 43 8.74 2.28 0.12
CA PHE A 43 7.34 2.67 0.25
C PHE A 43 6.79 2.08 1.53
N ILE A 44 6.19 2.93 2.34
CA ILE A 44 5.57 2.56 3.61
C ILE A 44 4.14 3.08 3.61
N SER A 45 3.18 2.21 3.91
CA SER A 45 1.76 2.54 3.99
C SER A 45 1.12 1.89 5.22
N GLN A 46 0.13 2.54 5.82
CA GLN A 46 -0.69 1.92 6.87
C GLN A 46 -1.85 1.08 6.31
N GLY A 47 -1.98 1.03 4.99
CA GLY A 47 -3.12 0.45 4.30
C GLY A 47 -3.96 1.52 3.61
N PRO A 48 -4.94 1.12 2.78
CA PRO A 48 -5.91 2.04 2.22
C PRO A 48 -6.84 2.53 3.33
N GLU A 49 -6.90 3.84 3.52
CA GLU A 49 -7.98 4.45 4.29
C GLU A 49 -9.25 4.44 3.46
N LEU A 50 -10.32 3.86 4.00
CA LEU A 50 -11.64 4.00 3.42
C LEU A 50 -12.03 5.48 3.52
N LEU A 51 -11.89 6.23 2.43
CA LEU A 51 -12.50 7.56 2.26
C LEU A 51 -14.02 7.41 2.09
N GLY A 52 -14.66 6.82 3.09
CA GLY A 52 -16.10 6.60 3.15
C GLY A 52 -16.77 7.78 3.84
N ARG A 53 -17.19 8.78 3.05
CA ARG A 53 -18.40 9.57 3.29
C ARG A 53 -18.80 10.30 2.01
N TYR A 54 -19.28 9.54 1.02
CA TYR A 54 -20.28 10.08 0.11
C TYR A 54 -21.63 9.99 0.82
N ARG A 55 -22.24 11.15 1.05
CA ARG A 55 -23.59 11.30 1.60
C ARG A 55 -24.47 11.91 0.52
#